data_AF-A0A831P5B3-F1
#
_entry.id   AF-A0A831P5B3-F1
#
_cell.length_a   1.000
_cell.length_b   1.000
_cell.length_c   1.000
_cell.angle_alpha   90.00
_cell.angle_beta   90.00
_cell.angle_gamma   90.00
#
_symmetry.space_group_name_H-M   'P 1'
#
loop_
_entity.id
_entity.type
_entity.pdbx_description
1 polymer ?
#
loop_
_entity_poly.entity_id
_entity_poly.type
_entity_poly.pdbx_seq_one_letter_code
_entity_poly.pdbx_strand_id
1 'polypeptide(L)'
;MKGPEGVPIITKIEDRNGEVLWEYQASPVRVLTERQSTIIKDILRNVVLHGTGRRAKKAVNLSIRAQDLVLNIPVPTFGKTGTANRFTNSSFAGFVARLDQRIPAWDSSKGFVITAYVGYDDNKPMKSKHTEIYGASGALPLWIDTAVAIVNSPAYVSNVQLADLAFETLEDEATNRVGLKKIAVSPISGLPISTGIIPEQGQEIPVVLSDVTEQGKEIKLNRVFEPVGGPNR
;
A
#
# COMPACT_ATOMS: atom_id res chain seq x y z
N MET A 1 13.60 11.64 -8.90
CA MET A 1 12.22 11.45 -9.41
C MET A 1 11.28 12.47 -8.79
N LYS A 2 10.47 13.17 -9.61
CA LYS A 2 9.30 13.93 -9.14
C LYS A 2 8.31 12.92 -8.53
N GLY A 3 7.64 13.30 -7.43
CA GLY A 3 6.58 12.47 -6.84
C GLY A 3 5.38 12.34 -7.78
N PRO A 4 4.43 11.42 -7.50
CA PRO A 4 3.22 11.31 -8.30
C PRO A 4 2.45 12.63 -8.31
N GLU A 5 1.99 13.05 -9.50
CA GLU A 5 1.15 14.24 -9.65
C GLU A 5 -0.27 13.90 -9.17
N GLY A 6 -0.68 14.50 -8.05
CA GLY A 6 -2.06 14.41 -7.60
C GLY A 6 -2.96 15.19 -8.54
N VAL A 7 -3.98 14.55 -9.09
CA VAL A 7 -4.95 15.23 -9.96
C VAL A 7 -6.06 15.84 -9.09
N PRO A 8 -6.23 17.17 -9.07
CA PRO A 8 -7.31 17.82 -8.34
C PRO A 8 -8.66 17.56 -9.02
N ILE A 9 -9.76 17.86 -8.32
CA ILE A 9 -11.11 17.78 -8.89
C ILE A 9 -11.30 18.77 -10.06
N ILE A 10 -10.68 19.95 -9.96
CA ILE A 10 -10.70 20.98 -11.00
C ILE A 10 -9.29 21.13 -11.55
N THR A 11 -9.10 20.84 -12.83
CA THR A 11 -7.80 20.98 -13.52
C THR A 11 -7.72 22.25 -14.34
N LYS A 12 -8.85 22.78 -14.84
CA LYS A 12 -8.90 23.95 -15.71
C LYS A 12 -10.26 24.64 -15.61
N ILE A 13 -10.27 25.97 -15.71
CA ILE A 13 -11.47 26.81 -15.82
C ILE A 13 -11.28 27.72 -17.04
N GLU A 14 -12.26 27.71 -17.94
CA GLU A 14 -12.26 28.52 -19.17
C GLU A 14 -13.52 29.41 -19.23
N ASP A 15 -13.41 30.55 -19.91
CA ASP A 15 -14.55 31.41 -20.21
C ASP A 15 -15.34 30.93 -21.45
N ARG A 16 -16.39 31.67 -21.83
CA ARG A 16 -17.23 31.33 -23.01
C ARG A 16 -16.50 31.41 -24.35
N ASN A 17 -15.36 32.10 -24.39
CA ASN A 17 -14.54 32.28 -25.58
C ASN A 17 -13.38 31.26 -25.63
N GLY A 18 -13.26 30.40 -24.61
CA GLY A 18 -12.15 29.44 -24.47
C GLY A 18 -10.89 30.04 -23.85
N GLU A 19 -10.96 31.25 -23.27
CA GLU A 19 -9.82 31.84 -22.55
C GLU A 19 -9.63 31.13 -21.20
N VAL A 20 -8.40 30.68 -20.93
CA VAL A 20 -8.06 29.99 -19.68
C VAL A 20 -7.99 30.99 -18.55
N LEU A 21 -8.96 30.91 -17.63
CA LEU A 21 -9.02 31.75 -16.44
C LEU A 21 -8.14 31.19 -15.31
N TRP A 22 -8.04 29.88 -15.23
CA TRP A 22 -7.23 29.18 -14.23
C TRP A 22 -6.87 27.77 -14.71
N GLU A 23 -5.66 27.31 -14.40
CA GLU A 23 -5.21 25.96 -14.67
C GLU A 23 -4.34 25.45 -13.52
N TYR A 24 -4.53 24.18 -13.15
CA TYR A 24 -3.77 23.54 -12.10
C TYR A 24 -2.30 23.37 -12.51
N GLN A 25 -1.40 23.91 -11.68
CA GLN A 25 0.04 23.74 -11.83
C GLN A 25 0.58 22.88 -10.69
N ALA A 26 0.95 21.64 -10.98
CA ALA A 26 1.47 20.71 -9.98
C ALA A 26 2.81 21.20 -9.42
N SER A 27 2.91 21.32 -8.09
CA SER A 27 4.16 21.65 -7.38
C SER A 27 4.45 20.60 -6.30
N PRO A 28 4.87 19.38 -6.68
CA PRO A 28 5.12 18.30 -5.73
C PRO A 28 6.33 18.61 -4.83
N VAL A 29 6.19 18.32 -3.53
CA VAL A 29 7.25 18.43 -2.53
C VAL A 29 7.57 17.03 -2.00
N ARG A 30 8.86 16.71 -1.91
CA ARG A 30 9.31 15.45 -1.31
C ARG A 30 9.27 15.56 0.21
N VAL A 31 8.33 14.87 0.85
CA VAL A 31 8.20 14.87 2.32
C VAL A 31 9.04 13.75 2.96
N LEU A 32 9.08 12.58 2.31
CA LEU A 32 9.81 11.39 2.75
C LEU A 32 10.79 10.93 1.67
N THR A 33 11.89 10.31 2.09
CA THR A 33 12.81 9.65 1.16
C THR A 33 12.19 8.38 0.59
N GLU A 34 12.71 7.91 -0.55
CA GLU A 34 12.25 6.65 -1.17
C GLU A 34 12.44 5.46 -0.22
N ARG A 35 13.53 5.46 0.55
CA ARG A 35 13.81 4.47 1.59
C ARG A 35 12.75 4.49 2.70
N GLN A 36 12.45 5.66 3.28
CA GLN A 36 11.39 5.82 4.29
C GLN A 36 10.03 5.36 3.75
N SER A 37 9.65 5.81 2.56
CA SER A 37 8.40 5.42 1.92
C SER A 37 8.31 3.90 1.70
N THR A 38 9.41 3.25 1.34
CA THR A 38 9.46 1.79 1.13
C THR A 38 9.29 1.02 2.45
N ILE A 39 9.94 1.46 3.53
CA ILE A 39 9.77 0.86 4.87
C ILE A 39 8.32 1.04 5.36
N ILE A 40 7.76 2.25 5.24
CA ILE A 40 6.37 2.52 5.64
C ILE A 40 5.40 1.67 4.82
N LYS A 41 5.66 1.53 3.51
CA LYS A 41 4.88 0.66 2.63
C LYS A 41 4.90 -0.79 3.12
N ASP A 42 6.06 -1.34 3.48
CA ASP A 42 6.16 -2.70 4.02
C ASP A 42 5.36 -2.86 5.34
N ILE A 43 5.46 -1.88 6.24
CA ILE A 43 4.65 -1.86 7.48
C ILE A 43 3.15 -1.88 7.16
N LEU A 44 2.69 -1.03 6.24
CA LEU A 44 1.29 -0.97 5.81
C LEU A 44 0.86 -2.25 5.08
N ARG A 45 1.78 -2.94 4.39
CA ARG A 45 1.52 -4.26 3.82
C ARG A 45 1.31 -5.30 4.90
N ASN A 46 2.13 -5.28 5.94
CA ASN A 46 2.03 -6.22 7.06
C ASN A 46 0.72 -6.05 7.86
N VAL A 47 0.18 -4.84 7.95
CA VAL A 47 -1.18 -4.62 8.51
C VAL A 47 -2.24 -5.39 7.71
N VAL A 48 -2.11 -5.47 6.39
CA VAL A 48 -3.00 -6.26 5.54
C VAL A 48 -2.68 -7.74 5.58
N LEU A 49 -1.41 -8.14 5.63
CA LEU A 49 -1.05 -9.56 5.60
C LEU A 49 -1.32 -10.29 6.92
N HIS A 50 -1.11 -9.59 8.04
CA HIS A 50 -1.06 -10.17 9.39
C HIS A 50 -1.88 -9.38 10.43
N GLY A 51 -2.25 -8.13 10.14
CA GLY A 51 -2.92 -7.25 11.10
C GLY A 51 -4.44 -7.13 10.92
N THR A 52 -4.95 -5.98 11.36
CA THR A 52 -6.39 -5.63 11.34
C THR A 52 -6.96 -5.46 9.92
N GLY A 53 -6.10 -5.30 8.91
CA GLY A 53 -6.49 -5.20 7.49
C GLY A 53 -6.69 -6.55 6.80
N ARG A 54 -6.54 -7.68 7.50
CA ARG A 54 -6.47 -9.03 6.90
C ARG A 54 -7.60 -9.44 5.95
N ARG A 55 -8.78 -8.81 6.05
CA ARG A 55 -9.88 -9.07 5.11
C ARG A 55 -9.54 -8.65 3.68
N ALA A 56 -8.67 -7.66 3.48
CA ALA A 56 -8.23 -7.21 2.16
C ALA A 56 -7.16 -8.11 1.51
N LYS A 57 -6.49 -9.00 2.28
CA LYS A 57 -5.33 -9.80 1.85
C LYS A 57 -5.51 -10.56 0.53
N LYS A 58 -6.72 -11.08 0.28
CA LYS A 58 -7.07 -11.86 -0.92
C LYS A 58 -8.36 -11.37 -1.59
N ALA A 59 -8.91 -10.24 -1.14
CA ALA A 59 -10.18 -9.75 -1.63
C ALA A 59 -10.04 -8.92 -2.92
N VAL A 60 -8.91 -8.21 -3.06
CA VAL A 60 -8.67 -7.34 -4.22
C VAL A 60 -7.93 -8.11 -5.29
N ASN A 61 -8.66 -8.49 -6.34
CA ASN A 61 -8.13 -9.21 -7.49
C ASN A 61 -8.47 -8.45 -8.76
N LEU A 62 -7.48 -8.34 -9.65
CA LEU A 62 -7.65 -7.93 -11.02
C LEU A 62 -8.15 -9.14 -11.82
N SER A 63 -9.35 -9.03 -12.38
CA SER A 63 -9.98 -10.06 -13.19
C SER A 63 -9.84 -9.70 -14.67
N ILE A 64 -9.07 -10.48 -15.42
CA ILE A 64 -8.89 -10.32 -16.86
C ILE A 64 -9.58 -11.47 -17.57
N ARG A 65 -10.43 -11.13 -18.54
CA ARG A 65 -11.04 -12.11 -19.44
C ARG A 65 -10.34 -12.05 -20.79
N ALA A 66 -9.80 -13.18 -21.21
CA ALA A 66 -9.23 -13.37 -22.54
C ALA A 66 -9.82 -14.64 -23.14
N GLN A 67 -10.74 -14.49 -24.11
CA GLN A 67 -11.50 -15.60 -24.69
C GLN A 67 -12.18 -16.43 -23.58
N ASP A 68 -11.84 -17.72 -23.47
CA ASP A 68 -12.40 -18.66 -22.49
C ASP A 68 -11.63 -18.68 -21.15
N LEU A 69 -10.54 -17.89 -21.04
CA LEU A 69 -9.71 -17.83 -19.84
C LEU A 69 -10.10 -16.64 -18.96
N VAL A 70 -10.32 -16.91 -17.67
CA VAL A 70 -10.47 -15.89 -16.62
C VAL A 70 -9.25 -15.96 -15.71
N LEU A 71 -8.41 -14.93 -15.75
CA LEU A 71 -7.26 -14.78 -14.86
C LEU A 71 -7.63 -13.85 -13.70
N ASN A 72 -7.42 -14.33 -12.48
CA ASN A 72 -7.57 -13.52 -11.26
C ASN A 72 -6.19 -13.30 -10.65
N ILE A 73 -5.70 -12.06 -10.74
CA ILE A 73 -4.38 -11.68 -10.28
C ILE A 73 -4.53 -10.91 -8.97
N PRO A 74 -3.99 -11.41 -7.85
CA PRO A 74 -4.02 -10.69 -6.58
C PRO A 74 -3.28 -9.38 -6.69
N VAL A 75 -3.94 -8.27 -6.38
CA VAL A 75 -3.32 -6.94 -6.37
C VAL A 75 -2.76 -6.67 -4.96
N PRO A 76 -1.47 -6.33 -4.83
CA PRO A 76 -0.89 -5.77 -3.62
C PRO A 76 -1.71 -4.64 -3.01
N THR A 77 -2.16 -4.85 -1.78
CA THR A 77 -2.90 -3.85 -1.00
C THR A 77 -2.16 -3.48 0.27
N PHE A 78 -2.27 -2.20 0.63
CA PHE A 78 -1.56 -1.59 1.73
C PHE A 78 -2.54 -0.69 2.48
N GLY A 79 -2.49 -0.64 3.80
CA GLY A 79 -3.35 0.31 4.50
C GLY A 79 -3.40 0.13 6.00
N LYS A 80 -4.17 1.01 6.65
CA LYS A 80 -4.32 1.06 8.10
C LYS A 80 -5.78 1.26 8.48
N THR A 81 -6.23 0.47 9.46
CA THR A 81 -7.51 0.68 10.14
C THR A 81 -7.40 1.78 11.19
N GLY A 82 -8.43 2.63 11.27
CA GLY A 82 -8.70 3.53 12.38
C GLY A 82 -10.07 3.23 13.02
N THR A 83 -10.14 3.34 14.35
CA THR A 83 -11.38 3.27 15.13
C THR A 83 -11.32 4.38 16.16
N ALA A 84 -12.28 5.30 16.16
CA ALA A 84 -12.31 6.36 17.16
C ALA A 84 -12.77 5.84 18.53
N ASN A 85 -12.41 6.58 19.58
CA ASN A 85 -12.93 6.34 20.93
C ASN A 85 -14.45 6.32 20.92
N ARG A 86 -15.04 5.49 21.79
CA ARG A 86 -16.51 5.29 21.89
C ARG A 86 -17.17 4.79 20.59
N PHE A 87 -16.39 4.30 19.62
CA PHE A 87 -16.90 3.75 18.35
C PHE A 87 -17.73 4.75 17.55
N THR A 88 -17.40 6.04 17.62
CA THR A 88 -18.14 7.09 16.89
C THR A 88 -17.86 7.06 15.40
N ASN A 89 -16.68 6.58 15.00
CA ASN A 89 -16.34 6.35 13.60
C ASN A 89 -15.38 5.18 13.39
N SER A 90 -15.35 4.73 12.15
CA SER A 90 -14.52 3.68 11.58
C SER A 90 -13.87 4.22 10.32
N SER A 91 -12.57 3.98 10.14
CA SER A 91 -11.84 4.39 8.94
C SER A 91 -10.88 3.33 8.44
N PHE A 92 -10.64 3.36 7.14
CA PHE A 92 -9.54 2.63 6.52
C PHE A 92 -8.92 3.50 5.43
N ALA A 93 -7.63 3.79 5.57
CA ALA A 93 -6.85 4.49 4.57
C ALA A 93 -5.82 3.52 4.00
N GLY A 94 -5.78 3.40 2.68
CA GLY A 94 -4.92 2.45 2.01
C GLY A 94 -4.75 2.75 0.54
N PHE A 95 -3.95 1.95 -0.15
CA PHE A 95 -3.78 2.06 -1.59
C PHE A 95 -3.63 0.70 -2.26
N VAL A 96 -3.94 0.69 -3.55
CA VAL A 96 -3.68 -0.42 -4.48
C VAL A 96 -2.55 -0.02 -5.41
N ALA A 97 -1.53 -0.87 -5.56
CA ALA A 97 -0.48 -0.63 -6.55
C ALA A 97 -1.02 -0.86 -7.97
N ARG A 98 -0.38 -0.25 -8.98
CA ARG A 98 -0.69 -0.51 -10.39
C ARG A 98 0.40 -1.37 -11.00
N LEU A 99 0.14 -2.06 -12.11
CA LEU A 99 1.21 -2.69 -12.90
C LEU A 99 1.99 -1.60 -13.65
N ASP A 100 3.33 -1.70 -13.68
CA ASP A 100 4.12 -0.93 -14.64
C ASP A 100 3.89 -1.51 -16.04
N GLN A 101 3.84 -0.63 -17.04
CA GLN A 101 3.57 -1.00 -18.44
C GLN A 101 4.82 -1.44 -19.20
N ARG A 102 6.00 -1.25 -18.60
CA ARG A 102 7.31 -1.49 -19.23
C ARG A 102 7.99 -2.73 -18.67
N ILE A 103 7.63 -3.11 -17.45
CA ILE A 103 8.20 -4.25 -16.72
C ILE A 103 7.08 -4.98 -15.96
N PRO A 104 7.14 -6.31 -15.83
CA PRO A 104 6.15 -7.08 -15.07
C PRO A 104 6.38 -6.90 -13.56
N ALA A 105 6.06 -5.71 -13.04
CA ALA A 105 6.23 -5.38 -11.62
C ALA A 105 5.10 -4.47 -11.11
N TRP A 106 4.86 -4.52 -9.80
CA TRP A 106 3.92 -3.62 -9.15
C TRP A 106 4.58 -2.26 -8.86
N ASP A 107 3.98 -1.21 -9.38
CA ASP A 107 4.37 0.19 -9.16
C ASP A 107 3.36 0.88 -8.24
N SER A 108 3.75 1.04 -6.97
CA SER A 108 2.97 1.77 -5.97
C SER A 108 2.92 3.28 -6.22
N SER A 109 3.82 3.84 -7.04
CA SER A 109 3.82 5.28 -7.35
C SER A 109 2.71 5.67 -8.33
N LYS A 110 2.21 4.73 -9.11
CA LYS A 110 1.11 4.92 -10.08
C LYS A 110 -0.22 4.31 -9.62
N GLY A 111 -0.30 3.94 -8.34
CA GLY A 111 -1.46 3.32 -7.72
C GLY A 111 -2.59 4.30 -7.40
N PHE A 112 -3.64 3.78 -6.76
CA PHE A 112 -4.76 4.57 -6.27
C PHE A 112 -4.78 4.57 -4.75
N VAL A 113 -4.83 5.75 -4.14
CA VAL A 113 -5.07 5.92 -2.70
C VAL A 113 -6.57 6.02 -2.48
N ILE A 114 -7.08 5.24 -1.54
CA ILE A 114 -8.51 5.16 -1.22
C ILE A 114 -8.65 5.32 0.30
N THR A 115 -9.59 6.17 0.71
CA THR A 115 -9.94 6.36 2.12
C THR A 115 -11.44 6.13 2.30
N ALA A 116 -11.80 5.22 3.20
CA ALA A 116 -13.17 4.99 3.60
C ALA A 116 -13.38 5.49 5.03
N TYR A 117 -14.50 6.17 5.26
CA TYR A 117 -14.95 6.65 6.57
C TYR A 117 -16.41 6.26 6.75
N VAL A 118 -16.75 5.75 7.95
CA VAL A 118 -18.12 5.39 8.32
C VAL A 118 -18.39 5.95 9.71
N GLY A 119 -19.51 6.65 9.86
CA GLY A 119 -19.97 7.27 11.10
C GLY A 119 -21.37 7.85 10.91
N TYR A 120 -22.00 8.24 12.02
CA TYR A 120 -23.25 9.01 11.99
C TYR A 120 -22.93 10.50 12.05
N ASP A 121 -23.75 11.33 11.39
CA ASP A 121 -23.58 12.79 11.37
C ASP A 121 -23.65 13.41 12.78
N ASP A 122 -24.44 12.82 13.67
CA ASP A 122 -24.59 13.23 15.08
C ASP A 122 -23.50 12.67 16.01
N ASN A 123 -22.48 11.99 15.47
CA ASN A 123 -21.41 11.32 16.22
C ASN A 123 -21.89 10.30 17.27
N LYS A 124 -23.11 9.77 17.16
CA LYS A 124 -23.54 8.72 18.09
C LYS A 124 -22.68 7.46 17.94
N PRO A 125 -22.42 6.71 19.02
CA PRO A 125 -21.68 5.46 18.95
C PRO A 125 -22.29 4.44 17.97
N MET A 126 -21.47 3.88 17.09
CA MET A 126 -21.81 2.74 16.23
C MET A 126 -21.67 1.42 17.01
N LYS A 127 -22.45 1.28 18.08
CA LYS A 127 -22.50 0.05 18.87
C LYS A 127 -23.90 -0.28 19.36
N SER A 128 -24.10 -1.55 19.65
CA SER A 128 -25.28 -2.11 20.32
C SER A 128 -24.83 -2.91 21.55
N LYS A 129 -25.77 -3.58 22.22
CA LYS A 129 -25.46 -4.46 23.36
C LYS A 129 -24.52 -5.62 22.99
N HIS A 130 -24.53 -6.06 21.73
CA HIS A 130 -23.81 -7.26 21.27
C HIS A 130 -22.83 -6.98 20.12
N THR A 131 -22.66 -5.73 19.70
CA THR A 131 -21.84 -5.40 18.52
C THR A 131 -21.21 -4.04 18.67
N GLU A 132 -19.95 -3.93 18.25
CA GLU A 132 -19.22 -2.67 18.13
C GLU A 132 -18.61 -2.60 16.73
N ILE A 133 -18.72 -1.44 16.09
CA ILE A 133 -18.17 -1.25 14.75
C ILE A 133 -16.75 -0.67 14.85
N TYR A 134 -15.80 -1.43 14.32
CA TYR A 134 -14.37 -1.11 14.28
C TYR A 134 -13.95 -0.73 12.85
N GLY A 135 -12.74 -0.21 12.66
CA GLY A 135 -12.11 0.00 11.35
C GLY A 135 -12.27 -1.21 10.40
N ALA A 136 -12.03 -2.41 10.92
CA ALA A 136 -12.06 -3.66 10.15
C ALA A 136 -13.49 -4.17 9.79
N SER A 137 -14.52 -3.75 10.54
CA SER A 137 -15.91 -4.18 10.30
C SER A 137 -16.80 -3.09 9.71
N GLY A 138 -16.41 -1.82 9.80
CA GLY A 138 -17.13 -0.67 9.23
C GLY A 138 -16.54 -0.21 7.89
N ALA A 139 -15.40 0.47 7.92
CA ALA A 139 -14.81 1.10 6.74
C ALA A 139 -14.06 0.14 5.80
N LEU A 140 -13.41 -0.90 6.33
CA LEU A 140 -12.63 -1.83 5.51
C LEU A 140 -13.46 -2.56 4.43
N PRO A 141 -14.70 -3.06 4.69
CA PRO A 141 -15.54 -3.62 3.63
C PRO A 141 -15.80 -2.63 2.47
N LEU A 142 -16.19 -1.39 2.78
CA LEU A 142 -16.41 -0.35 1.77
C LEU A 142 -15.12 -0.04 0.97
N TRP A 143 -13.99 0.00 1.66
CA TRP A 143 -12.69 0.17 1.01
C TRP A 143 -12.37 -0.99 0.06
N ILE A 144 -12.64 -2.24 0.45
CA ILE A 144 -12.42 -3.44 -0.39
C ILE A 144 -13.29 -3.36 -1.65
N ASP A 145 -14.58 -3.06 -1.51
CA ASP A 145 -15.49 -2.97 -2.65
C ASP A 145 -15.04 -1.89 -3.63
N THR A 146 -14.62 -0.73 -3.11
CA THR A 146 -14.07 0.38 -3.91
C THR A 146 -12.77 -0.03 -4.60
N ALA A 147 -11.86 -0.70 -3.90
CA ALA A 147 -10.60 -1.17 -4.45
C ALA A 147 -10.83 -2.21 -5.57
N VAL A 148 -11.74 -3.16 -5.38
CA VAL A 148 -12.14 -4.15 -6.39
C VAL A 148 -12.72 -3.46 -7.62
N ALA A 149 -13.59 -2.47 -7.43
CA ALA A 149 -14.17 -1.70 -8.53
C ALA A 149 -13.09 -0.92 -9.31
N ILE A 150 -12.12 -0.31 -8.62
CA ILE A 150 -11.02 0.42 -9.24
C ILE A 150 -10.12 -0.50 -10.06
N VAL A 151 -9.64 -1.62 -9.48
CA VAL A 151 -8.68 -2.49 -10.19
C VAL A 151 -9.32 -3.19 -11.40
N ASN A 152 -10.65 -3.33 -11.43
CA ASN A 152 -11.39 -3.88 -12.56
C ASN A 152 -11.98 -2.81 -13.48
N SER A 153 -11.70 -1.53 -13.24
CA SER A 153 -12.17 -0.44 -14.09
C SER A 153 -11.41 -0.37 -15.42
N PRO A 154 -12.02 0.14 -16.51
CA PRO A 154 -11.31 0.31 -17.78
C PRO A 154 -10.04 1.16 -17.66
N ALA A 155 -10.04 2.19 -16.81
CA ALA A 155 -8.87 3.04 -16.56
C ALA A 155 -7.68 2.25 -15.99
N TYR A 156 -7.96 1.24 -15.17
CA TYR A 156 -6.94 0.36 -14.62
C TYR A 156 -6.51 -0.70 -15.64
N VAL A 157 -7.47 -1.41 -16.24
CA VAL A 157 -7.25 -2.58 -17.11
C VAL A 157 -6.64 -2.25 -18.47
N SER A 158 -7.00 -1.12 -19.08
CA SER A 158 -6.49 -0.69 -20.42
C SER A 158 -4.97 -0.57 -20.53
N ASN A 159 -4.28 -0.71 -19.40
CA ASN A 159 -2.85 -0.51 -19.26
C ASN A 159 -2.12 -1.80 -18.85
N VAL A 160 -2.79 -2.96 -18.91
CA VAL A 160 -2.23 -4.26 -18.55
C VAL A 160 -2.05 -5.10 -19.81
N GLN A 161 -0.81 -5.46 -20.16
CA GLN A 161 -0.56 -6.44 -21.22
C GLN A 161 -0.59 -7.85 -20.63
N LEU A 162 -1.33 -8.76 -21.25
CA LEU A 162 -1.43 -10.16 -20.82
C LEU A 162 -0.07 -10.88 -20.80
N ALA A 163 0.87 -10.48 -21.66
CA ALA A 163 2.22 -11.02 -21.69
C ALA A 163 3.02 -10.70 -20.41
N ASP A 164 2.77 -9.56 -19.77
CA ASP A 164 3.45 -9.16 -18.52
C ASP A 164 3.03 -10.02 -17.33
N LEU A 165 1.91 -10.75 -17.45
CA LEU A 165 1.31 -11.57 -16.40
C LEU A 165 1.75 -13.04 -16.47
N ALA A 166 2.46 -13.43 -17.52
CA ALA A 166 2.98 -14.78 -17.72
C ALA A 166 4.23 -15.08 -16.87
N PHE A 167 4.81 -14.06 -16.23
CA PHE A 167 6.01 -14.22 -15.41
C PHE A 167 5.61 -14.38 -13.93
N GLU A 168 6.00 -15.51 -13.35
CA GLU A 168 5.77 -15.81 -11.94
C GLU A 168 6.40 -14.74 -11.02
N THR A 169 5.63 -14.34 -10.00
CA THR A 169 5.97 -13.36 -8.96
C THR A 169 6.36 -11.97 -9.47
N LEU A 170 5.35 -11.17 -9.82
CA LEU A 170 5.50 -9.72 -9.98
C LEU A 170 6.17 -9.12 -8.73
N GLU A 171 7.40 -8.63 -8.88
CA GLU A 171 8.19 -8.06 -7.79
C GLU A 171 7.68 -6.66 -7.41
N ASP A 172 8.01 -6.22 -6.18
CA ASP A 172 7.80 -4.84 -5.74
C ASP A 172 9.08 -4.02 -6.00
N GLU A 173 9.07 -3.25 -7.10
CA GLU A 173 10.23 -2.54 -7.63
C GLU A 173 10.87 -1.58 -6.60
N ALA A 174 10.06 -0.95 -5.74
CA ALA A 174 10.58 0.04 -4.80
C ALA A 174 11.58 -0.60 -3.83
N THR A 175 11.38 -1.87 -3.45
CA THR A 175 12.25 -2.58 -2.51
C THR A 175 13.64 -2.81 -3.11
N ASN A 176 13.70 -3.21 -4.38
CA ASN A 176 14.94 -3.49 -5.08
C ASN A 176 15.79 -2.22 -5.29
N ARG A 177 15.13 -1.08 -5.58
CA ARG A 177 15.82 0.18 -5.86
C ARG A 177 16.57 0.77 -4.66
N VAL A 178 16.08 0.54 -3.44
CA VAL A 178 16.66 1.14 -2.22
C VAL A 178 17.62 0.21 -1.46
N GLY A 179 17.85 -1.01 -1.96
CA GLY A 179 18.80 -1.96 -1.36
C GLY A 179 18.39 -2.52 0.00
N LEU A 180 17.10 -2.40 0.38
CA LEU A 180 16.58 -2.98 1.62
C LEU A 180 16.43 -4.49 1.48
N LYS A 181 16.67 -5.23 2.57
CA LYS A 181 16.59 -6.69 2.60
C LYS A 181 15.57 -7.18 3.62
N LYS A 182 14.87 -8.26 3.28
CA LYS A 182 14.04 -8.99 4.24
C LYS A 182 14.94 -9.82 5.15
N ILE A 183 14.84 -9.58 6.44
CA ILE A 183 15.63 -10.31 7.46
C ILE A 183 14.72 -10.94 8.50
N ALA A 184 15.08 -12.15 8.91
CA ALA A 184 14.49 -12.81 10.06
C ALA A 184 14.97 -12.13 11.35
N VAL A 185 14.04 -11.85 12.27
CA VAL A 185 14.34 -11.21 13.56
C VAL A 185 13.77 -12.00 14.73
N SER A 186 14.44 -11.91 15.88
CA SER A 186 13.93 -12.51 17.11
C SER A 186 12.61 -11.84 17.52
N PRO A 187 11.55 -12.62 17.83
CA PRO A 187 10.29 -12.04 18.33
C PRO A 187 10.44 -11.41 19.72
N ILE A 188 11.54 -11.68 20.44
CA ILE A 188 11.79 -11.17 21.78
C ILE A 188 12.65 -9.90 21.72
N SER A 189 13.78 -9.95 21.01
CA SER A 189 14.74 -8.83 20.99
C SER A 189 14.61 -7.90 19.79
N GLY A 190 13.93 -8.34 18.72
CA GLY A 190 13.88 -7.62 17.44
C GLY A 190 15.22 -7.57 16.68
N LEU A 191 16.24 -8.28 17.16
CA LEU A 191 17.55 -8.33 16.51
C LEU A 191 17.59 -9.38 15.39
N PRO A 192 18.43 -9.18 14.35
CA PRO A 192 18.61 -10.17 13.28
C PRO A 192 18.99 -11.54 13.83
N ILE A 193 18.39 -12.58 13.26
CA ILE A 193 18.75 -13.98 13.53
C ILE A 193 19.85 -14.38 12.55
N SER A 194 20.98 -14.86 13.06
CA SER A 194 22.11 -15.34 12.24
C SER A 194 21.68 -16.50 11.34
N THR A 195 22.21 -16.58 10.12
CA THR A 195 22.03 -17.73 9.23
C THR A 195 22.51 -19.02 9.92
N GLY A 196 21.58 -19.90 10.29
CA GLY A 196 21.89 -21.19 10.93
C GLY A 196 21.07 -21.54 12.18
N ILE A 197 20.25 -20.62 12.71
CA ILE A 197 19.30 -20.95 13.77
C ILE A 197 18.08 -21.62 13.15
N ILE A 198 17.88 -22.91 13.47
CA ILE A 198 16.72 -23.68 13.03
C ILE A 198 15.55 -23.28 13.94
N PRO A 199 14.45 -22.70 13.43
CA PRO A 199 13.25 -22.48 14.24
C PRO A 199 12.80 -23.77 14.91
N GLU A 200 12.40 -23.70 16.17
CA GLU A 200 11.67 -24.81 16.79
C GLU A 200 10.39 -25.10 15.99
N GLN A 201 9.99 -26.38 15.92
CA GLN A 201 8.84 -26.80 15.13
C GLN A 201 7.59 -25.99 15.52
N GLY A 202 7.04 -25.25 14.56
CA GLY A 202 5.83 -24.43 14.72
C GLY A 202 6.08 -22.97 15.09
N GLN A 203 7.32 -22.53 15.27
CA GLN A 203 7.62 -21.12 15.57
C GLN A 203 7.65 -20.27 14.29
N GLU A 204 6.70 -19.37 14.13
CA GLU A 204 6.68 -18.40 13.04
C GLU A 204 7.74 -17.33 13.31
N ILE A 205 8.81 -17.31 12.51
CA ILE A 205 9.87 -16.31 12.64
C ILE A 205 9.43 -15.01 11.95
N PRO A 206 9.34 -13.87 12.66
CA PRO A 206 9.04 -12.59 12.04
C PRO A 206 10.11 -12.22 11.01
N VAL A 207 9.65 -11.81 9.82
CA VAL A 207 10.51 -11.26 8.77
C VAL A 207 10.16 -9.79 8.58
N VAL A 208 11.16 -8.92 8.62
CA VAL A 208 10.99 -7.47 8.45
C VAL A 208 11.87 -6.95 7.32
N LEU A 209 11.39 -5.95 6.60
CA LEU A 209 12.21 -5.23 5.65
C LEU A 209 13.12 -4.23 6.38
N SER A 210 14.43 -4.35 6.18
CA SER A 210 15.40 -3.54 6.91
C SER A 210 16.64 -3.18 6.07
N ASP A 211 17.33 -2.14 6.53
CA ASP A 211 18.58 -1.66 5.94
C ASP A 211 19.73 -2.34 6.68
N VAL A 212 20.41 -3.27 6.01
CA VAL A 212 21.42 -4.11 6.64
C VAL A 212 22.66 -4.27 5.77
N THR A 213 23.79 -4.38 6.44
CA THR A 213 25.07 -4.77 5.83
C THR A 213 25.42 -6.17 6.30
N GLU A 214 25.76 -7.06 5.38
CA GLU A 214 26.26 -8.40 5.68
C GLU A 214 27.78 -8.32 5.93
N GLN A 215 28.22 -8.82 7.08
CA GLN A 215 29.63 -8.96 7.44
C GLN A 215 29.91 -10.45 7.72
N GLY A 216 30.18 -11.23 6.67
CA GLY A 216 30.34 -12.67 6.79
C GLY A 216 29.02 -13.36 7.17
N LYS A 217 28.96 -13.95 8.37
CA LYS A 217 27.73 -14.58 8.92
C LYS A 217 26.88 -13.63 9.78
N GLU A 218 27.37 -12.42 10.03
CA GLU A 218 26.65 -11.43 10.84
C GLU A 218 25.87 -10.46 9.96
N ILE A 219 24.67 -10.12 10.42
CA ILE A 219 23.82 -9.08 9.82
C ILE A 219 23.87 -7.86 10.74
N LYS A 220 24.41 -6.76 10.23
CA LYS A 220 24.48 -5.49 10.95
C LYS A 220 23.38 -4.54 10.48
N LEU A 221 22.59 -4.02 11.41
CA LEU A 221 21.58 -3.00 11.12
C LEU A 221 22.23 -1.65 10.83
N ASN A 222 21.96 -1.08 9.66
CA ASN A 222 22.37 0.27 9.30
C ASN A 222 21.42 1.27 9.93
N ARG A 223 21.87 1.95 11.00
CA ARG A 223 21.09 3.00 11.67
C ARG A 223 21.32 4.33 10.97
N VAL A 224 20.44 4.66 10.04
CA VAL A 224 20.45 5.93 9.30
C VAL A 224 19.26 6.78 9.73
N PHE A 225 19.54 8.00 10.20
CA PHE A 225 18.52 9.02 10.41
C PHE A 225 18.37 9.86 9.14
N GLU A 226 17.16 9.89 8.59
CA GLU A 226 16.82 10.70 7.43
C GLU A 226 15.84 11.81 7.88
N PRO A 227 16.23 13.09 7.82
CA PRO A 227 15.37 14.19 8.26
C PRO A 227 14.13 14.30 7.36
N VAL A 228 13.02 14.74 7.97
CA VAL A 228 11.78 15.06 7.24
C VAL A 228 12.02 16.29 6.37
N GLY A 229 11.58 16.24 5.09
CA GLY A 229 11.65 17.37 4.16
C GLY A 229 12.49 17.15 2.90
N GLY A 230 13.17 16.00 2.77
CA GLY A 230 14.13 15.78 1.67
C GLY A 230 15.31 16.76 1.74
N PRO A 231 16.30 16.68 0.84
CA PRO A 231 17.29 17.74 0.75
C PRO A 231 16.58 19.06 0.44
N ASN A 232 16.84 20.09 1.26
CA ASN A 232 16.50 21.47 0.91
C ASN A 232 17.06 21.73 -0.50
N ARG A 233 16.23 22.33 -1.35
CA ARG A 233 16.67 22.79 -2.68
C ARG A 233 17.95 23.60 -2.59
#